data_AF-A0A4R5QBA8-F1
#
_entry.id   AF-A0A4R5QBA8-F1
#
_cell.length_a   1.000
_cell.length_b   1.000
_cell.length_c   1.000
_cell.angle_alpha   90.00
_cell.angle_beta   90.00
_cell.angle_gamma   90.00
#
_symmetry.space_group_name_H-M   'P 1'
#
loop_
_entity.id
_entity.type
_entity.pdbx_description
1 polymer ?
#
loop_
_entity_poly.entity_id
_entity_poly.type
_entity_poly.pdbx_seq_one_letter_code
_entity_poly.pdbx_strand_id
1 'polypeptide(L)'
;MWRFVLMLAMLAGPVAAQETWRTYDAAGRATGRQESRDGTTRFYDSAGRAAGRAETRDGTTRFYDSSGRSAGRAETRGETTRAYDPAGRRTGEARRQ
;
A
#
# COMPACT_ATOMS: atom_id res chain seq x y z
N MET A 1 -6.58 15.43 -4.49
CA MET A 1 -7.32 14.58 -3.53
C MET A 1 -6.99 13.13 -3.84
N TRP A 2 -5.97 12.53 -3.20
CA TRP A 2 -5.67 11.11 -3.36
C TRP A 2 -6.39 10.33 -2.27
N ARG A 3 -7.59 9.83 -2.59
CA ARG A 3 -8.35 8.93 -1.73
C ARG A 3 -7.81 7.52 -1.98
N PHE A 4 -6.81 7.11 -1.20
CA PHE A 4 -6.47 5.70 -1.07
C PHE A 4 -7.64 5.03 -0.33
N VAL A 5 -8.39 4.18 -1.03
CA VAL A 5 -9.33 3.26 -0.41
C VAL A 5 -8.48 2.22 0.34
N LEU A 6 -8.38 2.41 1.66
CA LEU A 6 -7.95 1.37 2.58
C LEU A 6 -9.07 0.32 2.62
N MET A 7 -8.79 -0.88 2.11
CA MET A 7 -9.63 -2.03 2.37
C MET A 7 -8.81 -3.15 3.01
N LEU A 8 -9.35 -3.63 4.11
CA LEU A 8 -8.83 -4.59 5.07
C LEU A 8 -9.36 -6.01 4.72
N ALA A 9 -8.50 -7.01 4.59
CA ALA A 9 -8.78 -8.46 4.77
C ALA A 9 -7.45 -9.22 4.67
N MET A 10 -6.85 -9.79 5.72
CA MET A 10 -7.17 -11.00 6.52
C MET A 10 -6.79 -12.34 5.84
N LEU A 11 -5.68 -12.92 6.35
CA LEU A 11 -5.20 -14.32 6.38
C LEU A 11 -5.23 -15.25 5.14
N ALA A 12 -4.04 -15.68 4.69
CA ALA A 12 -3.71 -17.10 4.41
C ALA A 12 -2.18 -17.31 4.36
N GLY A 13 -1.70 -18.49 4.82
CA GLY A 13 -0.30 -18.85 5.06
C GLY A 13 0.57 -19.15 3.81
N PRO A 14 1.80 -19.70 4.00
CA PRO A 14 2.96 -19.40 3.17
C PRO A 14 3.03 -20.26 1.91
N VAL A 15 2.77 -19.63 0.78
CA VAL A 15 3.59 -19.81 -0.43
C VAL A 15 4.50 -18.58 -0.49
N ALA A 16 5.51 -18.53 -1.35
CA ALA A 16 6.00 -17.25 -1.85
C ALA A 16 4.85 -16.53 -2.59
N ALA A 17 3.84 -16.12 -1.83
CA ALA A 17 2.48 -15.92 -2.28
C ALA A 17 2.42 -14.56 -2.94
N GLN A 18 2.47 -14.57 -4.27
CA GLN A 18 2.15 -13.40 -5.04
C GLN A 18 0.64 -13.17 -4.93
N GLU A 19 0.22 -12.26 -4.06
CA GLU A 19 -1.18 -11.90 -3.92
C GLU A 19 -1.52 -10.84 -4.96
N THR A 20 -2.45 -11.14 -5.86
CA THR A 20 -2.96 -10.17 -6.83
C THR A 20 -4.40 -9.82 -6.48
N TRP A 21 -4.65 -8.53 -6.30
CA TRP A 21 -6.00 -8.02 -6.05
C TRP A 21 -6.40 -7.05 -7.14
N ARG A 22 -7.66 -7.10 -7.54
CA ARG A 22 -8.25 -6.18 -8.52
C ARG A 22 -9.36 -5.40 -7.85
N THR A 23 -9.43 -4.12 -8.18
CA THR A 23 -10.52 -3.22 -7.79
C THR A 23 -11.47 -3.10 -8.97
N TYR A 24 -12.77 -3.04 -8.71
CA TYR A 24 -13.80 -2.94 -9.73
C TYR A 24 -14.75 -1.77 -9.41
N ASP A 25 -15.30 -1.15 -10.45
CA ASP A 25 -16.39 -0.18 -10.31
C ASP A 25 -17.76 -0.87 -10.11
N ALA A 26 -18.82 -0.09 -9.89
CA ALA A 26 -20.18 -0.59 -9.72
C ALA A 26 -20.72 -1.33 -10.96
N ALA A 27 -20.10 -1.15 -12.13
CA ALA A 27 -20.43 -1.85 -13.37
C ALA A 27 -19.56 -3.11 -13.58
N GLY A 28 -18.70 -3.48 -12.61
CA GLY A 28 -17.84 -4.65 -12.68
C GLY A 28 -16.58 -4.47 -13.54
N ARG A 29 -16.23 -3.24 -13.95
CA ARG A 29 -15.02 -2.97 -14.72
C ARG A 29 -13.84 -2.77 -13.80
N ALA A 30 -12.69 -3.36 -14.14
CA ALA A 30 -11.48 -3.23 -13.34
C ALA A 30 -10.97 -1.79 -13.35
N THR A 31 -10.87 -1.16 -12.17
CA THR A 31 -10.40 0.22 -11.98
C THR A 31 -8.93 0.31 -11.61
N GLY A 32 -8.32 -0.82 -11.24
CA GLY A 32 -6.93 -0.89 -10.81
C GLY A 32 -6.60 -2.25 -10.22
N ARG A 33 -5.32 -2.46 -9.99
CA ARG A 33 -4.79 -3.74 -9.52
C ARG A 33 -3.63 -3.50 -8.56
N GLN A 34 -3.49 -4.36 -7.57
CA GLN A 34 -2.30 -4.42 -6.74
C GLN A 34 -1.70 -5.83 -6.75
N GLU A 35 -0.39 -5.90 -6.67
CA GLU A 35 0.36 -7.15 -6.56
C GLU A 35 1.31 -7.06 -5.38
N SER A 36 1.14 -7.94 -4.41
CA SER A 36 2.03 -8.07 -3.26
C SER A 36 2.94 -9.29 -3.44
N ARG A 37 4.25 -9.09 -3.31
CA ARG A 37 5.25 -10.16 -3.35
C ARG A 37 6.44 -9.79 -2.46
N ASP A 38 6.81 -10.68 -1.55
CA ASP A 38 7.99 -10.55 -0.68
C ASP A 38 8.07 -9.19 0.06
N GLY A 39 6.92 -8.72 0.59
CA GLY A 39 6.84 -7.43 1.29
C GLY A 39 6.78 -6.19 0.39
N THR A 40 6.84 -6.36 -0.93
CA THR A 40 6.64 -5.27 -1.90
C THR A 40 5.25 -5.36 -2.52
N THR A 41 4.46 -4.30 -2.42
CA THR A 41 3.16 -4.15 -3.08
C THR A 41 3.27 -3.15 -4.21
N ARG A 42 2.97 -3.54 -5.46
CA ARG A 42 2.90 -2.64 -6.61
C ARG A 42 1.45 -2.31 -6.91
N PHE A 43 1.19 -1.06 -7.28
CA PHE A 43 -0.15 -0.58 -7.65
C PHE A 43 -0.17 -0.23 -9.14
N TYR A 44 -1.26 -0.58 -9.81
CA TYR A 44 -1.48 -0.36 -11.23
C TYR A 44 -2.85 0.29 -11.47
N ASP A 45 -2.92 1.17 -12.47
CA ASP A 45 -4.18 1.74 -12.95
C ASP A 45 -4.99 0.73 -13.81
N SER A 46 -6.19 1.13 -14.23
CA SER A 46 -7.06 0.31 -15.10
C SER A 46 -6.45 -0.01 -16.47
N ALA A 47 -5.46 0.79 -16.91
CA ALA A 47 -4.72 0.56 -18.14
C ALA A 47 -3.47 -0.33 -17.93
N GLY A 48 -3.22 -0.80 -16.71
CA GLY A 48 -2.07 -1.64 -16.37
C GLY A 48 -0.76 -0.87 -16.17
N ARG A 49 -0.79 0.47 -16.11
CA ARG A 49 0.41 1.28 -15.84
C ARG A 49 0.69 1.32 -14.35
N ALA A 50 1.95 1.26 -13.97
CA ALA A 50 2.35 1.37 -12.57
C ALA A 50 1.98 2.76 -12.01
N ALA A 51 1.16 2.78 -10.97
CA ALA A 51 0.77 3.99 -10.24
C ALA A 51 1.72 4.29 -9.07
N GLY A 52 2.40 3.27 -8.55
CA GLY A 52 3.34 3.39 -7.44
C GLY A 52 3.60 2.05 -6.77
N ARG A 53 4.29 2.08 -5.64
CA ARG A 53 4.59 0.88 -4.85
C ARG A 53 4.75 1.18 -3.37
N ALA A 54 4.50 0.17 -2.55
CA ALA A 54 4.79 0.17 -1.13
C ALA A 54 5.78 -0.96 -0.82
N GLU A 55 6.73 -0.70 0.07
CA GLU A 55 7.69 -1.70 0.54
C GLU A 55 7.62 -1.78 2.06
N THR A 56 7.25 -2.94 2.58
CA THR A 56 7.15 -3.19 4.02
C THR A 56 8.30 -4.05 4.49
N ARG A 57 9.07 -3.53 5.45
CA ARG A 57 10.19 -4.23 6.07
C ARG A 57 10.29 -3.82 7.54
N ASP A 58 10.35 -4.80 8.43
CA ASP A 58 10.57 -4.61 9.87
C ASP A 58 9.60 -3.58 10.50
N GLY A 59 8.31 -3.68 10.14
CA GLY A 59 7.26 -2.76 10.63
C GLY A 59 7.27 -1.37 9.99
N THR A 60 8.16 -1.08 9.06
CA THR A 60 8.18 0.17 8.30
C THR A 60 7.70 -0.06 6.87
N THR A 61 6.66 0.65 6.46
CA THR A 61 6.17 0.68 5.08
C THR A 61 6.58 1.99 4.41
N ARG A 62 7.37 1.92 3.33
CA ARG A 62 7.74 3.08 2.51
C ARG A 62 6.84 3.12 1.28
N PHE A 63 6.37 4.30 0.91
CA PHE A 63 5.53 4.51 -0.27
C PHE A 63 6.32 5.25 -1.34
N TYR A 64 6.13 4.87 -2.59
CA TYR A 64 6.78 5.46 -3.75
C TYR A 64 5.78 5.75 -4.86
N ASP A 65 5.99 6.85 -5.58
CA ASP A 65 5.22 7.18 -6.77
C ASP A 65 5.64 6.31 -7.99
N SER A 66 4.94 6.47 -9.10
CA SER A 66 5.23 5.77 -10.36
C SER A 66 6.64 6.04 -10.92
N SER A 67 7.26 7.16 -10.52
CA SER A 67 8.63 7.54 -10.89
C SER A 67 9.67 7.04 -9.88
N GLY A 68 9.27 6.30 -8.85
CA GLY A 68 10.15 5.76 -7.82
C GLY A 68 10.55 6.78 -6.75
N ARG A 69 9.95 7.97 -6.71
CA ARG A 69 10.23 8.96 -5.66
C ARG A 69 9.47 8.61 -4.39
N SER A 70 10.09 8.80 -3.24
CA SER A 70 9.45 8.58 -1.94
C SER A 70 8.22 9.49 -1.78
N ALA A 71 7.06 8.89 -1.55
CA ALA A 71 5.81 9.55 -1.23
C ALA A 71 5.58 9.67 0.29
N GLY A 72 6.44 9.05 1.10
CA GLY A 72 6.35 9.05 2.55
C GLY A 72 6.56 7.66 3.13
N ARG A 73 6.31 7.51 4.43
CA ARG A 73 6.42 6.22 5.13
C ARG A 73 5.47 6.11 6.30
N ALA A 74 5.10 4.88 6.62
CA ALA A 74 4.41 4.52 7.85
C ALA A 74 5.32 3.61 8.68
N GLU A 75 5.34 3.81 9.99
CA GLU A 75 6.05 2.96 10.95
C GLU A 75 5.05 2.41 11.95
N THR A 76 4.92 1.09 12.03
CA THR A 76 4.09 0.40 13.01
C THR A 76 4.97 -0.15 14.12
N ARG A 77 4.69 0.29 15.36
CA ARG A 77 5.29 -0.22 16.60
C ARG A 77 4.18 -0.59 17.57
N GLY A 78 4.06 -1.89 17.85
CA GLY A 78 2.93 -2.41 18.62
C GLY A 78 1.61 -2.05 17.94
N GLU A 79 0.71 -1.42 18.69
CA GLU A 79 -0.60 -1.00 18.19
C GLU A 79 -0.58 0.39 17.54
N THR A 80 0.55 1.08 17.56
CA THR A 80 0.68 2.45 17.04
C THR A 80 1.35 2.47 15.67
N THR A 81 0.68 3.06 14.69
CA THR A 81 1.22 3.36 13.36
C THR A 81 1.39 4.86 13.20
N ARG A 82 2.61 5.31 12.89
CA ARG A 82 2.94 6.72 12.62
C ARG A 82 3.17 6.94 11.15
N ALA A 83 2.58 7.97 10.57
CA ALA A 83 2.77 8.35 9.18
C ALA A 83 3.68 9.58 9.08
N TYR A 84 4.54 9.59 8.06
CA TYR A 84 5.48 10.66 7.77
C TYR A 84 5.42 11.03 6.28
N ASP A 85 5.59 12.31 5.99
CA ASP A 85 5.71 12.83 4.63
C ASP A 85 7.09 12.51 4.00
N PRO A 86 7.32 12.82 2.70
CA PRO A 86 8.61 12.61 2.05
C PRO A 86 9.78 13.35 2.72
N ALA A 87 9.52 14.45 3.44
CA ALA A 87 10.52 15.22 4.16
C ALA A 87 10.79 14.66 5.57
N GLY A 88 10.12 13.56 5.96
CA GLY A 88 10.28 12.92 7.26
C GLY A 88 9.49 13.57 8.38
N ARG A 89 8.59 14.53 8.09
CA ARG A 89 7.74 15.14 9.12
C ARG A 89 6.55 14.25 9.41
N ARG A 90 6.22 14.08 10.69
CA ARG A 90 5.06 13.28 11.11
C ARG A 90 3.77 13.95 10.65
N THR A 91 2.97 13.24 9.87
CA THR A 91 1.68 13.71 9.34
C THR A 91 0.49 13.07 10.01
N GLY A 92 0.68 11.96 10.73
CA GLY A 92 -0.41 11.30 11.43
C GLY A 92 0.06 10.20 12.38
N GLU A 93 -0.88 9.78 13.23
CA GLU A 93 -0.74 8.61 14.10
C GLU A 93 -2.09 7.90 14.15
N ALA A 94 -2.07 6.58 14.02
CA ALA A 94 -3.21 5.71 14.20
C ALA A 94 -2.87 4.70 15.30
N ARG A 95 -3.84 4.39 16.16
CA ARG A 95 -3.71 3.34 17.17
C ARG A 95 -4.82 2.32 16.97
N ARG A 96 -4.49 1.03 16.94
CA ARG A 96 -5.50 0.00 17.13
C ARG A 96 -5.89 -0.01 18.61
N GLN A 97 -7.20 -0.02 18.86
CA GLN A 97 -7.80 -0.24 20.17
C GLN A 97 -8.38 -1.65 20.20
#